data_AF-A0A4R6YT06-F1
#
_entry.id   AF-A0A4R6YT06-F1
#
_cell.length_a   1.000
_cell.length_b   1.000
_cell.length_c   1.000
_cell.angle_alpha   90.00
_cell.angle_beta   90.00
_cell.angle_gamma   90.00
#
_symmetry.space_group_name_H-M   'P 1'
#
loop_
_entity.id
_entity.type
_entity.pdbx_description
1 polymer ?
#
loop_
_entity_poly.entity_id
_entity_poly.type
_entity_poly.pdbx_seq_one_letter_code
_entity_poly.pdbx_strand_id
1 'polypeptide(L)'
;MTRPTRSLIWIAGFLAAVFALAALIAPRLYQAFMANPFFNCVILLVLLAGIAVNLRQVLALNRDIDWIEHFRRANPERPVPGQPRLLAPMARMLSGRDRNKLALSPSSMRTVLDGVYLRLEEARDLSRYLIGLAIFLGLLGTFWGLLATIRSVADIIGSLGVGTDSVAMFGALKDQLREPLAGMATSFSTSLFGLASSLVLGFLDLQAGHAQNRFYNEMEEWLSGVTKLSSSSGIGGDGDSSVPAYVQALLEQTADGLERMQRAIVENERERRGASEQLGELNAQLGRLTEFLSRDARERHAAAEVQEELRTALKSIASHNAPSSTLSDELRSEFRLLSRTIAAAMDNQRRAGNDRGH
;
A
#
# COMPACT_ATOMS: atom_id res chain seq x y z
N MET A 1 5.15 16.37 -27.77
CA MET A 1 5.33 15.94 -26.38
C MET A 1 5.33 17.16 -25.49
N THR A 2 4.56 17.11 -24.41
CA THR A 2 4.38 18.22 -23.49
C THR A 2 5.50 18.20 -22.47
N ARG A 3 6.23 19.32 -22.34
CA ARG A 3 7.33 19.40 -21.37
C ARG A 3 6.77 19.30 -19.93
N PRO A 4 7.40 18.55 -19.02
CA PRO A 4 6.99 18.47 -17.62
C PRO A 4 7.33 19.73 -16.80
N THR A 5 7.51 20.88 -17.46
CA THR A 5 7.75 22.19 -16.82
C THR A 5 6.63 22.56 -15.84
N ARG A 6 5.38 22.18 -16.14
CA ARG A 6 4.25 22.38 -15.23
C ARG A 6 4.45 21.62 -13.92
N SER A 7 4.87 20.35 -13.97
CA SER A 7 5.14 19.55 -12.76
C SER A 7 6.30 20.14 -11.95
N LEU A 8 7.32 20.66 -12.64
CA LEU A 8 8.47 21.30 -11.99
C LEU A 8 8.08 22.61 -11.28
N ILE A 9 7.18 23.41 -11.86
CA ILE A 9 6.61 24.62 -11.23
C ILE A 9 5.80 24.25 -9.97
N TRP A 10 4.96 23.22 -10.03
CA TRP A 10 4.20 22.76 -8.86
C TRP A 10 5.11 22.24 -7.74
N ILE A 11 6.14 21.46 -8.08
CA ILE A 11 7.15 20.99 -7.13
C ILE A 11 7.87 22.17 -6.48
N ALA A 12 8.32 23.14 -7.28
CA ALA A 12 9.01 24.32 -6.77
C ALA A 12 8.10 25.18 -5.88
N GLY A 13 6.85 25.40 -6.28
CA GLY A 13 5.87 26.15 -5.50
C GLY A 13 5.53 25.46 -4.17
N PHE A 14 5.35 24.14 -4.17
CA PHE A 14 5.14 23.37 -2.95
C PHE A 14 6.35 23.43 -2.02
N LEU A 15 7.56 23.24 -2.54
CA LEU A 15 8.78 23.31 -1.74
C LEU A 15 9.00 24.71 -1.14
N ALA A 16 8.69 25.77 -1.90
CA ALA A 16 8.71 27.14 -1.41
C ALA A 16 7.69 27.35 -0.28
N ALA A 17 6.47 26.82 -0.40
CA ALA A 17 5.45 26.90 0.63
C ALA A 17 5.87 26.14 1.92
N VAL A 18 6.43 24.93 1.78
CA VAL A 18 6.96 24.15 2.91
C VAL A 18 8.12 24.89 3.58
N PHE A 19 9.04 25.47 2.81
CA PHE A 19 10.14 26.25 3.36
C PHE A 19 9.65 27.52 4.08
N ALA A 20 8.67 28.23 3.52
CA ALA A 20 8.07 29.39 4.16
C ALA A 20 7.38 29.02 5.49
N LEU A 21 6.66 27.91 5.52
CA LEU A 21 6.03 27.38 6.74
C LEU A 21 7.08 26.98 7.79
N ALA A 22 8.16 26.30 7.36
CA ALA A 22 9.27 25.93 8.23
C ALA A 22 9.98 27.16 8.80
N ALA A 23 10.15 28.22 8.00
CA ALA A 23 10.73 29.48 8.44
C ALA A 23 9.83 30.20 9.45
N LEU A 24 8.50 30.20 9.25
CA LEU A 24 7.54 30.80 10.19
C LEU A 24 7.57 30.13 11.57
N ILE A 25 7.77 28.81 11.61
CA ILE A 25 7.78 28.00 12.84
C ILE A 25 9.21 27.66 13.28
N ALA A 26 10.23 28.31 12.69
CA ALA A 26 11.64 27.99 12.90
C ALA A 26 12.08 27.93 14.38
N PRO A 27 11.64 28.85 15.28
CA PRO A 27 12.04 28.78 16.69
C PRO A 27 11.57 27.48 17.37
N ARG A 28 10.34 27.03 17.07
CA ARG A 28 9.80 25.79 17.62
C ARG A 28 10.40 24.55 16.96
N LEU A 29 10.64 24.60 15.65
CA LEU A 29 11.35 23.52 14.95
C LEU A 29 12.75 23.33 15.51
N TYR A 30 13.48 24.42 15.79
CA TYR A 30 14.84 24.35 16.33
C TYR A 30 14.86 23.71 17.72
N GLN A 31 13.93 24.08 18.61
CA GLN A 31 13.80 23.44 19.92
C GLN A 31 13.49 21.94 19.82
N ALA A 32 12.56 21.56 18.94
CA ALA A 32 12.24 20.16 18.68
C ALA A 32 13.43 19.40 18.05
N PHE A 33 14.17 20.05 17.15
CA PHE A 33 15.33 19.48 16.48
C PHE A 33 16.45 19.17 17.48
N MET A 34 16.75 20.12 18.37
CA MET A 34 17.77 20.00 19.41
C MET A 34 17.45 18.96 20.49
N ALA A 35 16.20 18.49 20.58
CA ALA A 35 15.83 17.46 21.55
C ALA A 35 16.42 16.09 21.21
N ASN A 36 16.53 15.75 19.92
CA ASN A 36 17.12 14.49 19.43
C ASN A 36 17.97 14.77 18.17
N PRO A 37 19.12 15.46 18.32
CA PRO A 37 19.87 15.99 17.18
C PRO A 37 20.37 14.88 16.25
N PHE A 38 20.72 13.71 16.78
CA PHE A 38 21.17 12.57 15.98
C PHE A 38 20.09 12.11 14.99
N PHE A 39 18.91 11.71 15.48
CA PHE A 39 17.83 11.24 14.62
C PHE A 39 17.31 12.34 13.69
N ASN A 40 17.15 13.56 14.20
CA ASN A 40 16.64 14.66 13.40
C ASN A 40 17.60 15.06 12.27
N CYS A 41 18.92 14.99 12.47
CA CYS A 41 19.92 15.16 11.41
C CYS A 41 19.79 14.09 10.32
N VAL A 42 19.64 12.81 10.71
CA VAL A 42 19.52 11.73 9.73
C VAL A 42 18.19 11.84 8.96
N ILE A 43 17.08 12.17 9.63
CA ILE A 43 15.79 12.46 8.97
C ILE A 43 15.96 13.59 7.96
N LEU A 44 16.62 14.68 8.34
CA LEU A 44 16.85 15.82 7.45
C LEU A 44 17.73 15.45 6.23
N LEU A 45 18.75 14.61 6.43
CA LEU A 45 19.57 14.08 5.34
C LEU A 45 18.72 13.23 4.37
N VAL A 46 17.89 12.33 4.91
CA VAL A 46 16.97 11.50 4.09
C VAL A 46 15.97 12.38 3.32
N LEU A 47 15.43 13.42 3.96
CA LEU A 47 14.55 14.40 3.31
C LEU A 47 15.26 15.10 2.15
N LEU A 48 16.47 15.62 2.36
CA LEU A 48 17.24 16.28 1.31
C LEU A 48 17.61 15.32 0.17
N ALA A 49 18.01 14.09 0.50
CA ALA A 49 18.30 13.05 -0.48
C ALA A 49 17.06 12.70 -1.31
N GLY A 50 15.89 12.55 -0.67
CA GLY A 50 14.63 12.24 -1.35
C GLY A 50 14.15 13.38 -2.25
N ILE A 51 14.30 14.64 -1.81
CA ILE A 51 14.06 15.82 -2.64
C ILE A 51 14.98 15.80 -3.87
N ALA A 52 16.28 15.55 -3.67
CA ALA A 52 17.26 15.51 -4.76
C ALA A 52 16.98 14.39 -5.76
N VAL A 53 16.59 13.19 -5.29
CA VAL A 53 16.20 12.06 -6.16
C VAL A 53 14.97 12.42 -7.00
N ASN A 54 13.91 12.95 -6.37
CA ASN A 54 12.69 13.36 -7.08
C ASN A 54 12.96 14.45 -8.12
N LEU A 55 13.75 15.48 -7.78
CA LEU A 55 14.15 16.51 -8.74
C LEU A 55 14.97 15.91 -9.90
N ARG A 56 15.96 15.06 -9.59
CA ARG A 56 16.77 14.39 -10.62
C ARG A 56 15.91 13.57 -11.58
N GLN A 57 14.89 12.90 -11.08
CA GLN A 57 13.98 12.08 -11.89
C GLN A 57 13.17 12.94 -12.88
N VAL A 58 12.62 14.06 -12.42
CA VAL A 58 11.89 15.02 -13.30
C VAL A 58 12.84 15.69 -14.29
N LEU A 59 14.07 16.03 -13.90
CA LEU A 59 15.08 16.60 -14.78
C LEU A 59 15.58 15.61 -15.84
N ALA A 60 15.76 14.33 -15.47
CA ALA A 60 16.11 13.28 -16.41
C ALA A 60 15.02 13.10 -17.48
N LEU A 61 13.75 13.14 -17.07
CA LEU A 61 12.60 13.08 -17.97
C LEU A 61 12.59 14.23 -18.99
N ASN A 62 12.89 15.46 -18.55
CA ASN A 62 13.04 16.60 -19.46
C ASN A 62 14.12 16.35 -20.53
N ARG A 63 15.29 15.83 -20.13
CA ARG A 63 16.38 15.54 -21.08
C ARG A 63 16.00 14.47 -22.10
N ASP A 64 15.26 13.45 -21.66
CA ASP A 64 14.81 12.37 -22.54
C ASP A 64 13.72 12.85 -23.51
N ILE A 65 12.84 13.78 -23.10
CA ILE A 65 11.87 14.45 -23.99
C ILE A 65 12.60 15.32 -25.02
N ASP A 66 13.60 16.10 -24.60
CA ASP A 66 14.40 16.92 -25.51
C ASP A 66 15.12 16.04 -26.54
N TRP A 67 15.61 14.86 -26.14
CA TRP A 67 16.21 13.90 -27.08
C TRP A 67 15.19 13.40 -28.12
N ILE A 68 13.98 13.03 -27.72
CA ILE A 68 12.92 12.61 -28.68
C ILE A 68 12.56 13.76 -29.61
N GLU A 69 12.43 14.98 -29.10
CA GLU A 69 12.07 16.14 -29.92
C GLU A 69 13.16 16.49 -30.93
N HIS A 70 14.44 16.39 -30.56
CA HIS A 70 15.55 16.50 -31.49
C HIS A 70 15.58 15.34 -32.49
N PHE A 71 15.31 14.11 -32.07
CA PHE A 71 15.20 12.96 -32.98
C PHE A 71 14.09 13.18 -34.03
N ARG A 72 12.96 13.75 -33.64
CA ARG A 72 11.83 14.08 -34.53
C ARG A 72 12.15 15.20 -35.53
N ARG A 73 12.95 16.20 -35.13
CA ARG A 73 13.25 17.39 -35.96
C ARG A 73 14.55 17.28 -36.76
N ALA A 74 15.45 16.36 -36.40
CA ALA A 74 16.74 16.22 -37.06
C ALA A 74 16.62 15.51 -38.42
N ASN A 75 17.27 16.07 -39.45
CA ASN A 75 17.44 15.42 -40.75
C ASN A 75 18.03 14.00 -40.58
N PRO A 76 17.64 13.02 -41.42
CA PRO A 76 18.08 11.62 -41.33
C PRO A 76 19.60 11.42 -41.33
N GLU A 77 20.35 12.37 -41.89
CA GLU A 77 21.80 12.26 -42.13
C GLU A 77 22.69 12.77 -40.97
N ARG A 78 22.10 13.34 -39.90
CA ARG A 78 22.88 13.82 -38.74
C ARG A 78 22.66 12.94 -37.50
N PRO A 79 23.75 12.49 -36.83
CA PRO A 79 23.66 11.86 -35.51
C PRO A 79 23.00 12.83 -34.52
N VAL A 80 22.02 12.34 -33.75
CA VAL A 80 21.35 13.16 -32.73
C VAL A 80 22.29 13.29 -31.52
N PRO A 81 22.67 14.50 -31.11
CA PRO A 81 23.50 14.69 -29.93
C PRO A 81 22.69 14.42 -28.65
N GLY A 82 23.25 13.59 -27.75
CA GLY A 82 22.68 13.26 -26.45
C GLY A 82 22.46 11.76 -26.27
N GLN A 83 22.96 11.20 -25.16
CA GLN A 83 22.67 9.82 -24.75
C GLN A 83 21.47 9.83 -23.79
N PRO A 84 20.28 9.38 -24.21
CA PRO A 84 19.14 9.29 -23.31
C PRO A 84 19.39 8.16 -22.30
N ARG A 85 19.11 8.41 -21.01
CA ARG A 85 19.32 7.39 -19.97
C ARG A 85 18.11 6.48 -19.85
N LEU A 86 16.88 7.02 -19.82
CA LEU A 86 15.69 6.17 -19.73
C LEU A 86 15.37 5.51 -21.08
N LEU A 87 15.69 6.17 -22.19
CA LEU A 87 15.40 5.69 -23.55
C LEU A 87 16.57 4.98 -24.24
N ALA A 88 17.60 4.55 -23.50
CA ALA A 88 18.76 3.88 -24.08
C ALA A 88 18.43 2.66 -24.99
N PRO A 89 17.43 1.80 -24.68
CA PRO A 89 17.02 0.70 -25.56
C PRO A 89 16.41 1.18 -26.88
N MET A 90 15.61 2.25 -26.83
CA MET A 90 15.04 2.89 -28.01
C MET A 90 16.11 3.51 -28.88
N ALA A 91 17.04 4.26 -28.26
CA ALA A 91 18.14 4.86 -28.99
C ALA A 91 18.95 3.82 -29.76
N ARG A 92 19.21 2.65 -29.16
CA ARG A 92 19.89 1.53 -29.84
C ARG A 92 19.07 0.95 -30.99
N MET A 93 17.77 0.70 -30.80
CA MET A 93 16.90 0.17 -31.87
C MET A 93 16.68 1.15 -33.03
N LEU A 94 16.56 2.45 -32.74
CA LEU A 94 16.39 3.50 -33.76
C LEU A 94 17.71 3.92 -34.44
N SER A 95 18.86 3.76 -33.77
CA SER A 95 20.17 4.13 -34.34
C SER A 95 20.66 3.17 -35.44
N GLY A 96 20.14 1.93 -35.48
CA GLY A 96 20.58 0.90 -36.42
C GLY A 96 19.67 0.68 -37.64
N ARG A 97 18.57 1.44 -37.79
CA ARG A 97 17.61 1.31 -38.92
C ARG A 97 17.48 2.63 -39.68
N ASP A 98 17.45 2.56 -41.01
CA ASP A 98 17.13 3.71 -41.87
C ASP A 98 15.82 4.35 -41.41
N ARG A 99 15.87 5.63 -41.01
CA ARG A 99 14.71 6.37 -40.48
C ARG A 99 13.50 6.38 -41.43
N ASN A 100 13.74 6.17 -42.73
CA ASN A 100 12.70 6.15 -43.77
C ASN A 100 11.96 4.79 -43.88
N LYS A 101 12.44 3.75 -43.19
CA LYS A 101 11.87 2.38 -43.19
C LYS A 101 11.54 1.90 -41.77
N LEU A 102 11.19 2.81 -40.87
CA LEU A 102 10.77 2.51 -39.50
C LEU A 102 9.37 1.86 -39.46
N ALA A 103 9.20 0.72 -40.12
CA ALA A 103 8.05 -0.16 -39.89
C ALA A 103 8.31 -0.98 -38.62
N LEU A 104 8.02 -0.38 -37.46
CA LEU A 104 8.01 -1.11 -36.20
C LEU A 104 6.81 -2.05 -36.20
N SER A 105 7.05 -3.36 -35.99
CA SER A 105 5.96 -4.29 -35.74
C SER A 105 5.28 -3.91 -34.41
N PRO A 106 3.96 -4.12 -34.25
CA PRO A 106 3.25 -3.90 -32.99
C PRO A 106 3.90 -4.62 -31.80
N SER A 107 4.49 -5.79 -32.04
CA SER A 107 5.25 -6.54 -31.02
C SER A 107 6.52 -5.82 -30.56
N SER A 108 7.27 -5.22 -31.48
CA SER A 108 8.51 -4.48 -31.14
C SER A 108 8.22 -3.19 -30.38
N MET A 109 7.11 -2.51 -30.71
CA MET A 109 6.63 -1.33 -29.96
C MET A 109 6.33 -1.69 -28.50
N ARG A 110 5.63 -2.79 -28.27
CA ARG A 110 5.24 -3.21 -26.91
C ARG A 110 6.46 -3.56 -26.05
N THR A 111 7.43 -4.31 -26.59
CA THR A 111 8.68 -4.63 -25.89
C THR A 111 9.47 -3.38 -25.49
N VAL A 112 9.48 -2.36 -26.36
CA VAL A 112 10.14 -1.08 -26.07
C VAL A 112 9.41 -0.33 -24.96
N LEU A 113 8.08 -0.23 -25.03
CA LEU A 113 7.27 0.42 -24.01
C LEU A 113 7.41 -0.27 -22.65
N ASP A 114 7.39 -1.59 -22.61
CA ASP A 114 7.59 -2.38 -21.39
C ASP A 114 8.98 -2.12 -20.78
N GLY A 115 10.03 -2.06 -21.62
CA GLY A 115 11.39 -1.74 -21.16
C GLY A 115 11.54 -0.32 -20.60
N VAL A 116 10.82 0.65 -21.16
CA VAL A 116 10.77 2.04 -20.65
C VAL A 116 9.99 2.08 -19.34
N TYR A 117 8.84 1.40 -19.27
CA TYR A 117 8.01 1.31 -18.06
C TYR A 117 8.82 0.76 -16.87
N LEU A 118 9.52 -0.37 -17.06
CA LEU A 118 10.40 -0.97 -16.05
C LEU A 118 11.46 0.01 -15.52
N ARG A 119 12.08 0.80 -16.40
CA ARG A 119 13.09 1.81 -15.99
C ARG A 119 12.49 2.99 -15.23
N LEU A 120 11.29 3.41 -15.60
CA LEU A 120 10.55 4.46 -14.89
C LEU A 120 10.20 3.98 -13.48
N GLU A 121 9.75 2.72 -13.36
CA GLU A 121 9.42 2.09 -12.09
C GLU A 121 10.67 1.92 -11.19
N GLU A 122 11.77 1.40 -11.74
CA GLU A 122 13.05 1.26 -11.01
C GLU A 122 13.55 2.61 -10.46
N ALA A 123 13.42 3.68 -11.25
CA ALA A 123 13.79 5.01 -10.81
C ALA A 123 12.91 5.52 -9.64
N ARG A 124 11.67 5.02 -9.52
CA ARG A 124 10.70 5.41 -8.49
C ARG A 124 10.82 4.57 -7.22
N ASP A 125 11.33 3.35 -7.31
CA ASP A 125 11.53 2.49 -6.13
C ASP A 125 12.42 3.14 -5.08
N LEU A 126 13.49 3.84 -5.48
CA LEU A 126 14.35 4.57 -4.56
C LEU A 126 13.58 5.69 -3.82
N SER A 127 12.69 6.40 -4.51
CA SER A 127 11.85 7.45 -3.91
C SER A 127 10.90 6.85 -2.86
N ARG A 128 10.22 5.74 -3.18
CA ARG A 128 9.34 5.03 -2.24
C ARG A 128 10.10 4.48 -1.03
N TYR A 129 11.30 3.96 -1.25
CA TYR A 129 12.17 3.51 -0.16
C TYR A 129 12.54 4.66 0.77
N LEU A 130 12.91 5.83 0.25
CA LEU A 130 13.24 7.01 1.08
C LEU A 130 12.04 7.53 1.88
N ILE A 131 10.83 7.46 1.32
CA ILE A 131 9.59 7.77 2.05
C ILE A 131 9.41 6.79 3.22
N GLY A 132 9.52 5.49 2.96
CA GLY A 132 9.42 4.45 3.99
C GLY A 132 10.51 4.57 5.06
N LEU A 133 11.74 4.89 4.64
CA LEU A 133 12.87 5.12 5.53
C LEU A 133 12.64 6.33 6.44
N ALA A 134 12.07 7.43 5.94
CA ALA A 134 11.75 8.60 6.76
C ALA A 134 10.70 8.28 7.83
N ILE A 135 9.67 7.48 7.49
CA ILE A 135 8.65 7.01 8.44
C ILE A 135 9.32 6.11 9.49
N PHE A 136 10.10 5.12 9.05
CA PHE A 136 10.79 4.19 9.92
C PHE A 136 11.72 4.92 10.90
N LEU A 137 12.48 5.92 10.43
CA LEU A 137 13.32 6.74 11.30
C LEU A 137 12.53 7.52 12.34
N GLY A 138 11.36 8.06 11.96
CA GLY A 138 10.45 8.71 12.90
C GLY A 138 9.95 7.77 14.00
N LEU A 139 9.54 6.55 13.61
CA LEU A 139 9.12 5.49 14.55
C LEU A 139 10.29 5.02 15.43
N LEU A 140 11.48 4.91 14.88
CA LEU A 140 12.67 4.52 15.63
C LEU A 140 13.05 5.58 16.67
N GLY A 141 12.82 6.86 16.37
CA GLY A 141 12.96 7.96 17.32
C GLY A 141 12.04 7.85 18.54
N THR A 142 10.77 7.45 18.35
CA THR A 142 9.85 7.24 19.50
C THR A 142 10.24 6.02 20.30
N PHE A 143 10.63 4.94 19.63
CA PHE A 143 11.10 3.73 20.29
C PHE A 143 12.32 4.02 21.18
N TRP A 144 13.29 4.78 20.67
CA TRP A 144 14.46 5.20 21.44
C TRP A 144 14.08 6.05 22.66
N GLY A 145 13.12 6.96 22.50
CA GLY A 145 12.59 7.74 23.61
C GLY A 145 11.94 6.91 24.70
N LEU A 146 11.12 5.94 24.32
CA LEU A 146 10.48 5.03 25.26
C LEU A 146 11.52 4.19 26.02
N LEU A 147 12.60 3.75 25.36
CA LEU A 147 13.71 3.07 26.05
C LEU A 147 14.40 3.98 27.06
N ALA A 148 14.62 5.26 26.72
CA ALA A 148 15.19 6.23 27.66
C ALA A 148 14.26 6.45 28.86
N THR A 149 12.95 6.59 28.64
CA THR A 149 11.93 6.68 29.69
C THR A 149 11.96 5.45 30.60
N ILE A 150 11.96 4.23 30.04
CA ILE A 150 12.00 2.98 30.82
C ILE A 150 13.27 2.92 31.68
N ARG A 151 14.42 3.30 31.12
CA ARG A 151 15.70 3.32 31.85
C ARG A 151 15.65 4.29 33.03
N SER A 152 15.15 5.52 32.81
CA SER A 152 15.01 6.49 33.89
C SER A 152 14.07 6.01 34.99
N VAL A 153 12.95 5.35 34.64
CA VAL A 153 12.02 4.78 35.64
C VAL A 153 12.68 3.64 36.43
N ALA A 154 13.48 2.79 35.78
CA ALA A 154 14.24 1.74 36.47
C ALA A 154 15.28 2.33 37.44
N ASP A 155 15.97 3.40 37.04
CA ASP A 155 16.95 4.09 37.89
C ASP A 155 16.27 4.74 39.12
N ILE A 156 15.08 5.34 38.93
CA ILE A 156 14.26 5.92 40.00
C ILE A 156 13.85 4.85 41.01
N ILE A 157 13.31 3.72 40.55
CA ILE A 157 12.91 2.59 41.41
C ILE A 157 14.12 2.03 42.17
N GLY A 158 15.27 1.90 41.50
CA GLY A 158 16.52 1.46 42.13
C GLY A 158 17.05 2.43 43.18
N SER A 159 16.81 3.74 43.03
CA SER A 159 17.24 4.76 43.97
C SER A 159 16.35 4.90 45.22
N LEU A 160 15.13 4.33 45.20
CA LEU A 160 14.10 4.51 46.24
C LEU A 160 14.33 3.68 47.53
N GLY A 161 15.55 3.19 47.77
CA GLY A 161 15.83 2.15 48.78
C GLY A 161 16.49 2.57 50.11
N VAL A 162 16.80 3.85 50.39
CA VAL A 162 17.71 4.20 51.51
C VAL A 162 17.33 5.46 52.32
N GLY A 163 16.05 5.82 52.46
CA GLY A 163 15.62 7.03 53.20
C GLY A 163 14.61 6.77 54.32
N THR A 164 14.81 7.41 55.50
CA THR A 164 13.91 7.31 56.67
C THR A 164 12.70 8.25 56.62
N ASP A 165 12.65 9.22 55.70
CA ASP A 165 11.58 10.21 55.61
C ASP A 165 10.74 10.03 54.33
N SER A 166 9.51 9.53 54.51
CA SER A 166 8.57 9.18 53.45
C SER A 166 8.04 10.40 52.68
N VAL A 167 7.98 11.58 53.31
CA VAL A 167 7.53 12.82 52.66
C VAL A 167 8.61 13.35 51.70
N ALA A 168 9.88 13.31 52.12
CA ALA A 168 11.02 13.66 51.28
C ALA A 168 11.18 12.70 50.09
N MET A 169 10.97 11.39 50.31
CA MET A 169 11.01 10.38 49.23
C MET A 169 9.91 10.60 48.19
N PHE A 170 8.69 10.98 48.61
CA PHE A 170 7.59 11.27 47.67
C PHE A 170 7.84 12.55 46.85
N GLY A 171 8.42 13.59 47.47
CA GLY A 171 8.85 14.79 46.76
C GLY A 171 9.92 14.50 45.70
N ALA A 172 10.91 13.69 46.06
CA ALA A 172 11.96 13.24 45.13
C ALA A 172 11.39 12.40 43.98
N LEU A 173 10.47 11.45 44.27
CA LEU A 173 9.80 10.64 43.26
C LEU A 173 9.00 11.51 42.27
N LYS A 174 8.26 12.50 42.78
CA LYS A 174 7.49 13.45 41.95
C LYS A 174 8.41 14.21 40.99
N ASP A 175 9.53 14.73 41.48
CA ASP A 175 10.44 15.52 40.66
C ASP A 175 11.21 14.65 39.67
N GLN A 176 11.60 13.44 40.09
CA GLN A 176 12.25 12.46 39.22
C GLN A 176 11.31 11.91 38.13
N LEU A 177 10.00 11.81 38.36
CA LEU A 177 9.03 11.37 37.35
C LEU A 177 8.76 12.42 36.25
N ARG A 178 9.08 13.71 36.46
CA ARG A 178 8.90 14.75 35.43
C ARG A 178 9.84 14.57 34.25
N GLU A 179 11.06 14.10 34.50
CA GLU A 179 12.09 13.91 33.48
C GLU A 179 11.71 12.84 32.44
N PRO A 180 11.29 11.60 32.82
CA PRO A 180 10.77 10.61 31.88
C PRO A 180 9.56 11.10 31.09
N LEU A 181 8.66 11.87 31.73
CA LEU A 181 7.47 12.43 31.08
C LEU A 181 7.84 13.45 29.99
N ALA A 182 8.82 14.31 30.27
CA ALA A 182 9.35 15.27 29.30
C ALA A 182 10.17 14.57 28.19
N GLY A 183 10.90 13.50 28.53
CA GLY A 183 11.62 12.64 27.58
C GLY A 183 10.68 11.96 26.56
N MET A 184 9.46 11.64 26.95
CA MET A 184 8.46 11.09 26.04
C MET A 184 7.99 12.13 25.01
N ALA A 185 7.69 13.36 25.43
CA ALA A 185 7.26 14.43 24.51
C ALA A 185 8.35 14.82 23.49
N THR A 186 9.60 14.81 23.92
CA THR A 186 10.75 15.11 23.05
C THR A 186 11.00 14.03 22.00
N SER A 187 10.85 12.74 22.35
CA SER A 187 10.98 11.64 21.39
C SER A 187 9.82 11.55 20.39
N PHE A 188 8.61 11.95 20.80
CA PHE A 188 7.48 12.09 19.89
C PHE A 188 7.73 13.14 18.79
N SER A 189 8.48 14.20 19.10
CA SER A 189 8.82 15.23 18.12
C SER A 189 9.64 14.70 16.93
N THR A 190 10.54 13.73 17.17
CA THR A 190 11.29 13.02 16.12
C THR A 190 10.36 12.28 15.16
N SER A 191 9.27 11.68 15.68
CA SER A 191 8.24 11.04 14.85
C SER A 191 7.53 12.04 13.95
N LEU A 192 7.17 13.20 14.50
CA LEU A 192 6.54 14.26 13.73
C LEU A 192 7.46 14.76 12.60
N PHE A 193 8.78 14.85 12.85
CA PHE A 193 9.75 15.16 11.79
C PHE A 193 9.79 14.07 10.71
N GLY A 194 9.81 12.79 11.09
CA GLY A 194 9.81 11.67 10.14
C GLY A 194 8.54 11.64 9.28
N LEU A 195 7.37 11.82 9.89
CA LEU A 195 6.08 11.86 9.20
C LEU A 195 5.91 13.12 8.34
N ALA A 196 6.34 14.29 8.82
CA ALA A 196 6.32 15.51 8.00
C ALA A 196 7.23 15.37 6.78
N SER A 197 8.42 14.78 6.97
CA SER A 197 9.36 14.51 5.89
C SER A 197 8.79 13.52 4.87
N SER A 198 8.15 12.44 5.33
CA SER A 198 7.53 11.45 4.44
C SER A 198 6.36 12.03 3.66
N LEU A 199 5.59 12.96 4.23
CA LEU A 199 4.51 13.68 3.54
C LEU A 199 5.06 14.59 2.43
N VAL A 200 6.13 15.35 2.72
CA VAL A 200 6.81 16.18 1.72
C VAL A 200 7.34 15.31 0.58
N LEU A 201 8.07 14.23 0.90
CA LEU A 201 8.59 13.30 -0.10
C LEU A 201 7.48 12.60 -0.90
N GLY A 202 6.40 12.20 -0.24
CA GLY A 202 5.24 11.57 -0.88
C GLY A 202 4.56 12.49 -1.88
N PHE A 203 4.41 13.77 -1.56
CA PHE A 203 3.87 14.75 -2.50
C PHE A 203 4.80 14.91 -3.73
N LEU A 204 6.12 14.97 -3.52
CA LEU A 204 7.08 15.04 -4.62
C LEU A 204 7.03 13.80 -5.52
N ASP A 205 6.93 12.60 -4.94
CA ASP A 205 6.79 11.33 -5.68
C ASP A 205 5.53 11.30 -6.54
N LEU A 206 4.40 11.78 -6.01
CA LEU A 206 3.15 11.88 -6.77
C LEU A 206 3.30 12.80 -7.99
N GLN A 207 3.94 13.95 -7.83
CA GLN A 207 4.14 14.89 -8.93
C GLN A 207 5.12 14.36 -9.98
N ALA A 208 6.16 13.64 -9.56
CA ALA A 208 7.06 12.93 -10.46
C ALA A 208 6.33 11.80 -11.21
N GLY A 209 5.50 11.01 -10.52
CA GLY A 209 4.68 9.95 -11.09
C GLY A 209 3.67 10.47 -12.12
N HIS A 210 3.01 11.60 -11.86
CA HIS A 210 2.14 12.25 -12.84
C HIS A 210 2.89 12.67 -14.11
N ALA A 211 4.12 13.18 -13.97
CA ALA A 211 4.95 13.56 -15.12
C ALA A 211 5.36 12.34 -15.95
N GLN A 212 5.74 11.25 -15.28
CA GLN A 212 6.12 9.97 -15.88
C GLN A 212 4.97 9.30 -16.64
N ASN A 213 3.78 9.19 -16.03
CA ASN A 213 2.62 8.60 -16.68
C ASN A 213 2.21 9.39 -17.92
N ARG A 214 2.25 10.73 -17.85
CA ARG A 214 1.99 11.57 -19.02
C ARG A 214 3.01 11.30 -20.12
N PHE A 215 4.29 11.23 -19.79
CA PHE A 215 5.34 10.93 -20.76
C PHE A 215 5.15 9.55 -21.41
N TYR A 216 4.84 8.52 -20.61
CA TYR A 216 4.58 7.17 -21.11
C TYR A 216 3.41 7.15 -22.10
N ASN A 217 2.27 7.78 -21.75
CA ASN A 217 1.10 7.85 -22.62
C ASN A 217 1.40 8.62 -23.92
N GLU A 218 2.16 9.72 -23.84
CA GLU A 218 2.56 10.47 -25.03
C GLU A 218 3.53 9.69 -25.93
N MET A 219 4.38 8.86 -25.34
CA MET A 219 5.26 7.96 -26.08
C MET A 219 4.48 6.86 -26.78
N GLU A 220 3.52 6.24 -26.10
CA GLU A 220 2.64 5.23 -26.66
C GLU A 220 1.86 5.80 -27.86
N GLU A 221 1.24 6.97 -27.69
CA GLU A 221 0.53 7.66 -28.77
C GLU A 221 1.44 7.92 -29.97
N TRP A 222 2.65 8.43 -29.72
CA TRP A 222 3.63 8.70 -30.78
C TRP A 222 4.05 7.42 -31.54
N LEU A 223 4.36 6.34 -30.82
CA LEU A 223 4.74 5.06 -31.43
C LEU A 223 3.58 4.44 -32.22
N SER A 224 2.34 4.59 -31.75
CA SER A 224 1.14 4.14 -32.46
C SER A 224 0.95 4.87 -33.78
N GLY A 225 1.24 6.18 -33.82
CA GLY A 225 1.18 7.00 -35.02
C GLY A 225 2.20 6.57 -36.08
N VAL A 226 3.45 6.28 -35.67
CA VAL A 226 4.52 5.80 -36.58
C VAL A 226 4.17 4.42 -37.17
N THR A 227 3.55 3.55 -36.37
CA THR A 227 3.14 2.21 -36.81
C THR A 227 2.04 2.27 -37.87
N LYS A 228 1.01 3.10 -37.69
CA LYS A 228 -0.11 3.26 -38.64
C LYS A 228 0.31 3.87 -39.99
N LEU A 229 1.24 4.82 -39.99
CA LEU A 229 1.75 5.44 -41.22
C LEU A 229 2.59 4.47 -42.05
N SER A 230 3.37 3.60 -41.39
CA SER A 230 4.21 2.60 -42.05
C SER A 230 3.40 1.49 -42.72
N SER A 231 2.28 1.05 -42.12
CA SER A 231 1.37 0.08 -42.75
C SER A 231 0.65 0.63 -43.98
N SER A 232 0.40 1.95 -44.03
CA SER A 232 -0.25 2.61 -45.18
C SER A 232 0.69 2.90 -46.36
N SER A 233 2.01 2.89 -46.14
CA SER A 233 3.02 3.27 -47.16
C SER A 233 3.63 2.07 -47.91
N GLY A 234 3.16 0.85 -47.64
CA GLY A 234 3.70 -0.40 -48.21
C GLY A 234 3.01 -0.95 -49.47
N ILE A 235 2.01 -0.26 -50.02
CA ILE A 235 1.28 -0.71 -51.22
C ILE A 235 1.72 0.15 -52.41
N GLY A 236 2.82 -0.25 -53.05
CA GLY A 236 3.37 0.44 -54.21
C GLY A 236 4.45 -0.42 -54.89
N GLY A 237 4.02 -1.48 -55.58
CA GLY A 237 4.89 -2.38 -56.33
C GLY A 237 4.07 -3.23 -57.29
N ASP A 238 4.41 -3.10 -58.56
CA ASP A 238 3.78 -3.61 -59.80
C ASP A 238 3.57 -5.14 -59.85
N GLY A 239 2.54 -5.59 -60.58
CA GLY A 239 2.39 -7.00 -60.98
C GLY A 239 1.03 -7.67 -60.70
N ASP A 240 0.12 -7.51 -61.67
CA ASP A 240 -0.92 -8.43 -62.17
C ASP A 240 -1.76 -9.31 -61.20
N SER A 241 -3.08 -9.33 -61.46
CA SER A 241 -4.17 -9.98 -60.69
C SER A 241 -4.62 -9.32 -59.38
N SER A 242 -4.85 -7.99 -59.38
CA SER A 242 -5.58 -7.37 -58.28
C SER A 242 -7.06 -7.75 -58.35
N VAL A 243 -7.48 -8.69 -57.49
CA VAL A 243 -8.79 -8.54 -56.83
C VAL A 243 -8.82 -7.09 -56.32
N PRO A 244 -9.86 -6.29 -56.62
CA PRO A 244 -9.84 -4.86 -56.31
C PRO A 244 -9.36 -4.65 -54.88
N ALA A 245 -8.34 -3.83 -54.65
CA ALA A 245 -7.76 -3.62 -53.31
C ALA A 245 -8.83 -3.23 -52.27
N TYR A 246 -9.95 -2.66 -52.74
CA TYR A 246 -11.16 -2.43 -51.97
C TYR A 246 -11.86 -3.70 -51.48
N VAL A 247 -11.98 -4.74 -52.30
CA VAL A 247 -12.55 -6.04 -51.94
C VAL A 247 -11.62 -6.79 -51.00
N GLN A 248 -10.30 -6.72 -51.21
CA GLN A 248 -9.34 -7.32 -50.29
C GLN A 248 -9.33 -6.59 -48.94
N ALA A 249 -9.36 -5.25 -48.94
CA ALA A 249 -9.47 -4.47 -47.71
C ALA A 249 -10.80 -4.71 -46.97
N LEU A 250 -11.91 -4.87 -47.70
CA LEU A 250 -13.19 -5.25 -47.10
C LEU A 250 -13.16 -6.68 -46.54
N LEU A 251 -12.56 -7.63 -47.25
CA LEU A 251 -12.43 -9.01 -46.76
C LEU A 251 -11.52 -9.07 -45.54
N GLU A 252 -10.42 -8.35 -45.54
CA GLU A 252 -9.50 -8.25 -44.41
C GLU A 252 -10.14 -7.53 -43.22
N GLN A 253 -10.89 -6.44 -43.46
CA GLN A 253 -11.66 -5.74 -42.43
C GLN A 253 -12.79 -6.61 -41.85
N THR A 254 -13.45 -7.43 -42.67
CA THR A 254 -14.47 -8.37 -42.18
C THR A 254 -13.85 -9.55 -41.44
N ALA A 255 -12.70 -10.05 -41.88
CA ALA A 255 -11.96 -11.10 -41.18
C ALA A 255 -11.47 -10.60 -39.81
N ASP A 256 -10.88 -9.40 -39.75
CA ASP A 256 -10.50 -8.73 -38.50
C ASP A 256 -11.71 -8.48 -37.60
N GLY A 257 -12.85 -8.08 -38.18
CA GLY A 257 -14.10 -7.86 -37.46
C GLY A 257 -14.64 -9.15 -36.83
N LEU A 258 -14.61 -10.26 -37.57
CA LEU A 258 -15.00 -11.58 -37.09
C LEU A 258 -14.04 -12.11 -36.03
N GLU A 259 -12.73 -11.89 -36.19
CA GLU A 259 -11.74 -12.32 -35.21
C GLU A 259 -11.87 -11.52 -33.90
N ARG A 260 -12.11 -10.20 -33.98
CA ARG A 260 -12.40 -9.37 -32.80
C ARG A 260 -13.70 -9.78 -32.13
N MET A 261 -14.73 -10.10 -32.89
CA MET A 261 -16.00 -10.59 -32.36
C MET A 261 -15.83 -11.95 -31.68
N GLN A 262 -15.08 -12.88 -32.29
CA GLN A 262 -14.77 -14.17 -31.69
C GLN A 262 -13.99 -14.00 -30.39
N ARG A 263 -12.96 -13.15 -30.37
CA ARG A 263 -12.20 -12.84 -29.14
C ARG A 263 -13.09 -12.22 -28.07
N ALA A 264 -13.94 -11.26 -28.42
CA ALA A 264 -14.88 -10.62 -27.50
C ALA A 264 -15.91 -11.61 -26.94
N ILE A 265 -16.44 -12.53 -27.74
CA ILE A 265 -17.36 -13.58 -27.28
C ILE A 265 -16.65 -14.52 -26.30
N VAL A 266 -15.42 -14.93 -26.61
CA VAL A 266 -14.65 -15.83 -25.74
C VAL A 266 -14.27 -15.14 -24.43
N GLU A 267 -13.91 -13.86 -24.47
CA GLU A 267 -13.63 -13.05 -23.28
C GLU A 267 -14.89 -12.83 -22.44
N ASN A 268 -16.03 -12.51 -23.07
CA ASN A 268 -17.31 -12.35 -22.39
C ASN A 268 -17.83 -13.68 -21.79
N GLU A 269 -17.63 -14.81 -22.46
CA GLU A 269 -17.96 -16.14 -21.95
C GLU A 269 -17.11 -16.49 -20.71
N ARG A 270 -15.82 -16.10 -20.71
CA ARG A 270 -14.93 -16.25 -19.54
C ARG A 270 -15.35 -15.35 -18.38
N GLU A 271 -15.67 -14.08 -18.64
CA GLU A 271 -16.21 -13.16 -17.63
C GLU A 271 -17.53 -13.69 -17.06
N ARG A 272 -18.44 -14.18 -17.90
CA ARG A 272 -19.72 -14.75 -17.47
C ARG A 272 -19.53 -15.99 -16.59
N ARG A 273 -18.58 -16.86 -16.93
CA ARG A 273 -18.21 -18.02 -16.09
C ARG A 273 -17.63 -17.58 -14.75
N GLY A 274 -16.69 -16.63 -14.75
CA GLY A 274 -16.11 -16.09 -13.51
C GLY A 274 -17.14 -15.44 -12.60
N ALA A 275 -18.08 -14.66 -13.16
CA ALA A 275 -19.18 -14.07 -12.41
C ALA A 275 -20.13 -15.13 -11.83
N SER A 276 -20.42 -16.20 -12.59
CA SER A 276 -21.23 -17.33 -12.11
C SER A 276 -20.55 -18.08 -10.97
N GLU A 277 -19.24 -18.30 -11.04
CA GLU A 277 -18.44 -18.91 -9.97
C GLU A 277 -18.43 -18.04 -8.70
N GLN A 278 -18.23 -16.73 -8.85
CA GLN A 278 -18.28 -15.78 -7.73
C GLN A 278 -19.67 -15.74 -7.06
N LEU A 279 -20.75 -15.76 -7.84
CA LEU A 279 -22.12 -15.83 -7.30
C LEU A 279 -22.35 -17.16 -6.56
N GLY A 280 -21.82 -18.26 -7.08
CA GLY A 280 -21.85 -19.56 -6.41
C GLY A 280 -21.10 -19.54 -5.07
N GLU A 281 -19.91 -18.93 -5.04
CA GLU A 281 -19.12 -18.78 -3.82
C GLU A 281 -19.83 -17.89 -2.78
N LEU A 282 -20.38 -16.76 -3.21
CA LEU A 282 -21.17 -15.88 -2.34
C LEU A 282 -22.37 -16.60 -1.74
N ASN A 283 -23.09 -17.40 -2.54
CA ASN A 283 -24.22 -18.18 -2.06
C ASN A 283 -23.76 -19.25 -1.03
N ALA A 284 -22.63 -19.90 -1.27
CA ALA A 284 -22.04 -20.83 -0.31
C ALA A 284 -21.60 -20.13 0.99
N GLN A 285 -21.03 -18.92 0.90
CA GLN A 285 -20.67 -18.11 2.07
C GLN A 285 -21.92 -17.68 2.86
N LEU A 286 -22.98 -17.22 2.20
CA LEU A 286 -24.26 -16.89 2.83
C LEU A 286 -24.91 -18.10 3.49
N GLY A 287 -24.82 -19.28 2.86
CA GLY A 287 -25.26 -20.54 3.46
C GLY A 287 -24.50 -20.87 4.76
N ARG A 288 -23.16 -20.74 4.75
CA ARG A 288 -22.34 -20.92 5.96
C ARG A 288 -22.66 -19.92 7.05
N LEU A 289 -22.88 -18.66 6.70
CA LEU A 289 -23.23 -17.60 7.66
C LEU A 289 -24.61 -17.84 8.26
N THR A 290 -25.58 -18.29 7.46
CA THR A 290 -26.91 -18.66 7.94
C THR A 290 -26.86 -19.85 8.90
N GLU A 291 -26.06 -20.87 8.59
CA GLU A 291 -25.85 -22.02 9.48
C GLU A 291 -25.12 -21.63 10.78
N PHE A 292 -24.16 -20.71 10.69
CA PHE A 292 -23.49 -20.16 11.88
C PHE A 292 -24.47 -19.39 12.76
N LEU A 293 -25.28 -18.50 12.19
CA LEU A 293 -26.28 -17.74 12.93
C LEU A 293 -27.36 -18.64 13.54
N SER A 294 -27.81 -19.68 12.83
CA SER A 294 -28.80 -20.62 13.35
C SER A 294 -28.24 -21.42 14.52
N ARG A 295 -26.96 -21.81 14.45
CA ARG A 295 -26.24 -22.47 15.55
C ARG A 295 -26.04 -21.54 16.75
N ASP A 296 -25.57 -20.33 16.52
CA ASP A 296 -25.36 -19.30 17.57
C ASP A 296 -26.69 -18.97 18.27
N ALA A 297 -27.80 -18.87 17.53
CA ALA A 297 -29.12 -18.68 18.10
C ALA A 297 -29.54 -19.85 19.00
N ARG A 298 -29.30 -21.10 18.57
CA ARG A 298 -29.59 -22.30 19.40
C ARG A 298 -28.74 -22.34 20.67
N GLU A 299 -27.45 -22.00 20.57
CA GLU A 299 -26.55 -21.94 21.72
C GLU A 299 -26.99 -20.87 22.73
N ARG A 300 -27.42 -19.67 22.26
CA ARG A 300 -27.99 -18.63 23.14
C ARG A 300 -29.30 -19.07 23.81
N HIS A 301 -30.19 -19.75 23.08
CA HIS A 301 -31.42 -20.27 23.64
C HIS A 301 -31.16 -21.31 24.72
N ALA A 302 -30.26 -22.27 24.48
CA ALA A 302 -29.86 -23.25 25.48
C ALA A 302 -29.21 -22.60 26.71
N ALA A 303 -28.37 -21.59 26.53
CA ALA A 303 -27.77 -20.85 27.64
C ALA A 303 -28.81 -20.07 28.46
N ALA A 304 -29.83 -19.50 27.82
CA ALA A 304 -30.93 -18.81 28.50
C ALA A 304 -31.78 -19.79 29.33
N GLU A 305 -32.06 -20.98 28.81
CA GLU A 305 -32.79 -22.04 29.52
C GLU A 305 -32.03 -22.50 30.77
N VAL A 306 -30.73 -22.74 30.65
CA VAL A 306 -29.85 -23.08 31.79
C VAL A 306 -29.81 -21.95 32.83
N GLN A 307 -29.79 -20.68 32.40
CA GLN A 307 -29.84 -19.55 33.33
C GLN A 307 -31.18 -19.48 34.08
N GLU A 308 -32.29 -19.82 33.42
CA GLU A 308 -33.61 -19.85 34.04
C GLU A 308 -33.76 -21.02 35.03
N GLU A 309 -33.24 -22.20 34.68
CA GLU A 309 -33.13 -23.34 35.61
C GLU A 309 -32.28 -23.00 36.83
N LEU A 310 -31.09 -22.40 36.64
CA LEU A 310 -30.23 -21.96 37.75
C LEU A 310 -30.91 -20.92 38.63
N ARG A 311 -31.61 -19.95 38.04
CA ARG A 311 -32.36 -18.93 38.80
C ARG A 311 -33.48 -19.58 39.61
N THR A 312 -34.15 -20.57 39.04
CA THR A 312 -35.22 -21.32 39.71
C THR A 312 -34.67 -22.19 40.85
N ALA A 313 -33.56 -22.89 40.64
CA ALA A 313 -32.86 -23.68 41.67
C ALA A 313 -32.36 -22.79 42.82
N LEU A 314 -31.73 -21.65 42.52
CA LEU A 314 -31.31 -20.66 43.51
C LEU A 314 -32.49 -20.11 44.32
N LYS A 315 -33.62 -19.83 43.65
CA LYS A 315 -34.85 -19.38 44.33
C LYS A 315 -35.46 -20.49 45.20
N SER A 316 -35.41 -21.75 44.76
CA SER A 316 -35.85 -22.92 45.53
C SER A 316 -35.00 -23.09 46.80
N ILE A 317 -33.67 -23.04 46.68
CA ILE A 317 -32.73 -23.10 47.81
C ILE A 317 -32.95 -21.92 48.76
N ALA A 318 -33.12 -20.70 48.25
CA ALA A 318 -33.40 -19.52 49.06
C ALA A 318 -34.77 -19.60 49.79
N SER A 319 -35.74 -20.33 49.21
CA SER A 319 -37.06 -20.54 49.82
C SER A 319 -37.10 -21.69 50.84
N HIS A 320 -36.22 -22.69 50.70
CA HIS A 320 -36.09 -23.82 51.63
C HIS A 320 -35.08 -23.50 52.73
N ASN A 321 -35.53 -22.76 53.74
CA ASN A 321 -34.78 -22.51 54.97
C ASN A 321 -34.87 -23.73 55.92
N ALA A 322 -34.27 -24.86 55.53
CA ALA A 322 -34.22 -26.11 56.29
C ALA A 322 -32.88 -26.26 57.05
N PRO A 323 -32.80 -27.08 58.13
CA PRO A 323 -31.65 -27.12 59.03
C PRO A 323 -30.35 -27.49 58.31
N SER A 324 -29.26 -26.83 58.67
CA SER A 324 -27.96 -26.73 57.97
C SER A 324 -27.22 -28.03 57.63
N SER A 325 -27.73 -29.21 57.97
CA SER A 325 -27.08 -30.51 57.70
C SER A 325 -27.64 -31.27 56.50
N THR A 326 -28.90 -31.04 56.09
CA THR A 326 -29.49 -31.71 54.91
C THR A 326 -29.22 -30.96 53.61
N LEU A 327 -29.10 -29.62 53.68
CA LEU A 327 -28.73 -28.76 52.56
C LEU A 327 -27.37 -29.13 51.93
N SER A 328 -26.39 -29.53 52.74
CA SER A 328 -25.05 -29.86 52.23
C SER A 328 -25.01 -31.14 51.40
N ASP A 329 -25.84 -32.14 51.71
CA ASP A 329 -25.89 -33.39 50.95
C ASP A 329 -26.75 -33.27 49.70
N GLU A 330 -27.84 -32.49 49.75
CA GLU A 330 -28.67 -32.16 48.57
C GLU A 330 -27.90 -31.27 47.59
N LEU A 331 -27.14 -30.27 48.07
CA LEU A 331 -26.28 -29.46 47.18
C LEU A 331 -25.19 -30.29 46.52
N ARG A 332 -24.67 -31.33 47.19
CA ARG A 332 -23.67 -32.24 46.62
C ARG A 332 -24.27 -33.17 45.58
N SER A 333 -25.52 -33.64 45.77
CA SER A 333 -26.22 -34.46 44.76
C SER A 333 -26.57 -33.62 43.53
N GLU A 334 -27.10 -32.41 43.72
CA GLU A 334 -27.39 -31.44 42.67
C GLU A 334 -26.13 -31.03 41.88
N PHE A 335 -25.01 -30.70 42.56
CA PHE A 335 -23.74 -30.41 41.87
C PHE A 335 -23.23 -31.60 41.05
N ARG A 336 -23.40 -32.83 41.55
CA ARG A 336 -23.03 -34.03 40.79
C ARG A 336 -23.93 -34.21 39.57
N LEU A 337 -25.23 -33.99 39.71
CA LEU A 337 -26.18 -34.03 38.60
C LEU A 337 -25.84 -32.98 37.53
N LEU A 338 -25.60 -31.72 37.93
CA LEU A 338 -25.13 -30.65 37.05
C LEU A 338 -23.80 -30.98 36.37
N SER A 339 -22.82 -31.52 37.10
CA SER A 339 -21.55 -31.93 36.49
C SER A 339 -21.76 -33.02 35.44
N ARG A 340 -22.72 -33.92 35.66
CA ARG A 340 -23.02 -35.04 34.78
C ARG A 340 -23.83 -34.61 33.56
N THR A 341 -24.75 -33.67 33.70
CA THR A 341 -25.50 -33.10 32.57
C THR A 341 -24.60 -32.22 31.70
N ILE A 342 -23.72 -31.42 32.31
CA ILE A 342 -22.70 -30.64 31.58
C ILE A 342 -21.73 -31.58 30.86
N ALA A 343 -21.23 -32.62 31.52
CA ALA A 343 -20.36 -33.61 30.89
C ALA A 343 -21.07 -34.33 29.73
N ALA A 344 -22.33 -34.71 29.88
CA ALA A 344 -23.11 -35.34 28.82
C ALA A 344 -23.36 -34.39 27.63
N ALA A 345 -23.66 -33.11 27.89
CA ALA A 345 -23.83 -32.09 26.85
C ALA A 345 -22.53 -31.84 26.07
N MET A 346 -21.39 -31.78 26.77
CA MET A 346 -20.07 -31.65 26.14
C MET A 346 -19.66 -32.88 25.33
N ASP A 347 -20.00 -34.09 25.81
CA ASP A 347 -19.66 -35.33 25.10
C ASP A 347 -20.53 -35.51 23.84
N ASN A 348 -21.79 -35.06 23.88
CA ASN A 348 -22.66 -35.01 22.71
C ASN A 348 -22.17 -34.00 21.65
N GLN A 349 -21.58 -32.87 22.10
CA GLN A 349 -20.94 -31.88 21.24
C GLN A 349 -19.66 -32.44 20.56
N ARG A 350 -18.89 -33.28 21.27
CA ARG A 350 -17.73 -33.99 20.71
C ARG A 350 -18.13 -35.02 19.65
N ARG A 351 -19.19 -35.80 19.88
CA ARG A 351 -19.69 -36.77 18.91
C ARG A 351 -20.26 -36.12 17.65
N ALA A 352 -21.04 -35.04 17.80
CA ALA A 352 -21.58 -34.29 16.66
C ALA A 352 -20.50 -33.57 15.81
N GLY A 353 -19.32 -33.30 16.39
CA GLY A 353 -18.15 -32.77 15.68
C GLY A 353 -17.38 -33.82 14.88
N ASN A 354 -17.44 -35.10 15.27
CA ASN A 354 -16.67 -36.17 14.65
C ASN A 354 -17.37 -36.82 13.43
N ASP A 355 -18.71 -36.73 13.35
CA ASP A 355 -19.51 -37.23 12.21
C ASP A 355 -19.51 -36.30 10.98
N ARG A 356 -18.88 -35.12 11.05
CA ARG A 356 -18.75 -34.18 9.92
C ARG A 356 -17.36 -34.19 9.27
N GLY A 357 -16.53 -35.19 9.62
CA GLY A 357 -15.13 -35.34 9.21
C GLY A 357 -14.84 -36.52 8.28
N HIS A 358 -15.84 -37.02 7.53
CA HIS A 358 -15.65 -37.96 6.43
C HIS A 358 -16.33 -37.47 5.16
#